data_AF-A0A353N8A3-F1
#
_entry.id   AF-A0A353N8A3-F1
#
_cell.length_a   1.000
_cell.length_b   1.000
_cell.length_c   1.000
_cell.angle_alpha   90.00
_cell.angle_beta   90.00
_cell.angle_gamma   90.00
#
_symmetry.space_group_name_H-M   'P 1'
#
loop_
_entity.id
_entity.type
_entity.pdbx_description
1 polymer ?
#
loop_
_entity_poly.entity_id
_entity_poly.type
_entity_poly.pdbx_seq_one_letter_code
_entity_poly.pdbx_strand_id
1 'polypeptide(L)' 'MKKLEEKTKKIKMFIMDVDGTLTDGKIYMGPHGEKFKAFNTKDGLGIKLLIKQGILPVIITG' A
#
# COMPACT_ATOMS: atom_id res chain seq x y z
N MET A 1 -16.11 11.21 -12.45
CA MET A 1 -15.93 9.81 -11.98
C MET A 1 -15.85 8.80 -13.12
N LYS A 2 -16.77 8.78 -14.10
CA LYS A 2 -16.76 7.81 -15.23
C LYS A 2 -15.41 7.57 -15.92
N LYS A 3 -14.62 8.63 -16.17
CA LYS A 3 -13.31 8.54 -16.84
C LYS A 3 -12.25 7.75 -16.05
N LEU A 4 -12.34 7.72 -14.72
CA LEU A 4 -11.41 6.99 -13.86
C LEU A 4 -11.75 5.50 -13.84
N GLU A 5 -13.03 5.17 -13.69
CA GLU A 5 -13.54 3.79 -13.72
C GLU A 5 -13.17 3.07 -15.02
N GLU A 6 -13.26 3.76 -16.16
CA GLU A 6 -12.85 3.14 -17.42
C GLU A 6 -11.35 2.85 -17.50
N LYS A 7 -10.52 3.73 -16.91
CA LYS A 7 -9.07 3.54 -16.88
C LYS A 7 -8.67 2.39 -15.95
N THR A 8 -9.38 2.18 -14.85
CA THR A 8 -9.01 1.17 -13.85
C THR A 8 -9.43 -0.25 -14.24
N LYS A 9 -10.39 -0.43 -15.15
CA LYS A 9 -10.87 -1.75 -15.63
C LYS A 9 -9.78 -2.69 -16.16
N LYS A 10 -8.65 -2.15 -16.64
CA LYS A 10 -7.55 -2.94 -17.24
C LYS A 10 -6.38 -3.17 -16.28
N ILE A 11 -6.45 -2.68 -15.05
CA ILE A 11 -5.37 -2.80 -14.07
C ILE A 11 -5.26 -4.25 -13.63
N LYS A 12 -4.06 -4.82 -13.76
CA LYS A 12 -3.73 -6.18 -13.33
C LYS A 12 -2.76 -6.21 -12.13
N MET A 13 -2.16 -5.06 -11.81
CA MET A 13 -1.16 -4.94 -10.76
C MET A 13 -1.32 -3.60 -10.05
N PHE A 14 -1.12 -3.60 -8.73
CA PHE A 14 -1.13 -2.41 -7.90
C PHE A 14 0.21 -2.30 -7.18
N ILE A 15 1.06 -1.38 -7.64
CA ILE A 15 2.41 -1.18 -7.11
C ILE A 15 2.36 -0.06 -6.07
N MET A 16 2.94 -0.31 -4.90
CA MET A 16 2.93 0.60 -3.77
C MET A 16 4.37 0.82 -3.28
N ASP A 17 4.68 2.04 -2.88
CA ASP A 17 5.82 2.31 -2.02
C ASP A 17 5.45 2.07 -0.55
N VAL A 18 6.42 2.08 0.35
CA VAL A 18 6.22 1.92 1.80
C VAL A 18 6.19 3.28 2.50
N ASP A 19 7.28 4.03 2.44
CA ASP A 19 7.46 5.23 3.25
C ASP A 19 6.69 6.42 2.67
N GLY A 20 5.67 6.88 3.41
CA GLY A 20 4.78 7.96 2.95
C GLY A 20 3.68 7.51 2.00
N THR A 21 3.62 6.20 1.67
CA THR A 21 2.50 5.59 0.92
C THR A 21 1.70 4.64 1.80
N LEU A 22 2.28 3.51 2.21
CA LEU A 22 1.64 2.54 3.13
C LEU A 22 1.80 2.93 4.61
N THR A 23 2.66 3.91 4.88
CA THR A 23 2.96 4.43 6.20
C THR A 23 2.72 5.93 6.24
N ASP A 24 2.71 6.51 7.43
CA ASP A 24 2.61 7.97 7.61
C ASP A 24 3.91 8.72 7.26
N GLY A 25 4.91 8.04 6.69
CA GLY A 25 6.19 8.60 6.27
C GLY A 25 7.18 8.85 7.39
N LYS A 26 6.84 8.49 8.64
CA LYS A 26 7.74 8.64 9.78
C LYS A 26 8.44 7.32 10.11
N ILE A 27 9.66 7.46 10.62
CA ILE A 27 10.39 6.38 11.30
C ILE A 27 10.38 6.69 12.79
N TYR A 28 9.76 5.82 13.57
CA TYR A 28 9.77 5.91 15.02
C TYR A 28 10.99 5.17 15.56
N MET A 29 11.79 5.85 16.39
CA MET A 29 13.02 5.30 16.97
C MET A 29 12.78 4.92 18.43
N GLY A 30 13.07 3.67 18.78
CA GLY A 30 13.02 3.18 20.16
C GLY A 30 14.27 3.54 20.97
N PRO A 31 14.22 3.40 22.30
CA PRO A 31 15.33 3.79 23.19
C PRO A 31 16.60 2.95 22.99
N HIS A 32 16.51 1.79 22.31
CA HIS A 32 17.63 0.91 22.03
C HIS A 32 17.97 0.85 20.53
N GLY A 33 17.48 1.80 19.74
CA GLY A 33 17.74 1.89 18.30
C GLY A 33 16.79 1.06 17.44
N GLU A 34 15.69 0.54 18.01
CA GLU A 34 14.62 -0.09 17.25
C GLU A 34 14.00 0.89 16.26
N LYS A 35 13.57 0.40 15.10
CA LYS A 35 12.90 1.21 14.08
C LYS A 35 11.51 0.67 13.84
N PHE A 36 10.49 1.52 14.01
CA PHE A 36 9.10 1.17 13.76
C PHE A 36 8.51 2.05 12.66
N LYS A 37 7.58 1.47 11.90
CA LYS A 37 6.74 2.14 10.90
C LYS A 37 5.28 1.88 11.24
N ALA A 38 4.44 2.92 11.15
CA ALA A 38 3.02 2.79 11.41
C ALA A 38 2.27 2.54 10.09
N PHE A 39 1.49 1.46 10.02
CA PHE A 39 0.66 1.09 8.88
C PHE A 39 -0.83 1.20 9.22
N ASN A 40 -1.69 1.28 8.20
CA ASN A 40 -3.14 1.32 8.36
C ASN A 40 -3.80 -0.05 8.16
N THR A 41 -4.60 -0.49 9.12
CA THR A 41 -5.34 -1.76 9.03
C THR A 41 -6.32 -1.81 7.85
N LYS A 42 -6.91 -0.67 7.47
CA LYS A 42 -7.82 -0.58 6.31
C LYS A 42 -7.07 -0.83 5.00
N ASP A 43 -5.82 -0.41 4.90
CA ASP A 43 -4.99 -0.66 3.71
C ASP A 43 -4.70 -2.16 3.58
N GLY A 44 -4.45 -2.85 4.70
CA GLY A 44 -4.34 -4.32 4.73
C GLY A 44 -5.59 -5.02 4.19
N LEU A 45 -6.79 -4.54 4.54
CA LEU A 45 -8.04 -5.05 3.96
C LEU A 45 -8.12 -4.73 2.46
N GLY A 46 -7.75 -3.52 2.04
CA GLY A 46 -7.72 -3.12 0.63
C GLY A 46 -6.84 -4.03 -0.21
N ILE A 47 -5.61 -4.32 0.25
CA ILE A 47 -4.67 -5.24 -0.40
C ILE A 47 -5.27 -6.65 -0.52
N LYS A 48 -5.93 -7.14 0.53
CA LYS A 48 -6.61 -8.44 0.49
C LYS A 48 -7.74 -8.46 -0.53
N LEU A 49 -8.48 -7.36 -0.69
CA LEU A 49 -9.54 -7.25 -1.69
C LEU A 49 -8.97 -7.19 -3.12
N LEU A 50 -7.83 -6.52 -3.34
CA LEU A 50 -7.15 -6.52 -4.64
C LEU A 50 -6.79 -7.95 -5.08
N ILE A 51 -6.22 -8.75 -4.17
CA ILE A 51 -5.90 -10.16 -4.42
C ILE A 51 -7.15 -10.95 -4.81
N LYS A 52 -8.26 -10.76 -4.08
CA LYS A 52 -9.54 -11.42 -4.41
C LYS A 52 -10.08 -11.06 -5.79
N GLN A 53 -9.73 -9.88 -6.32
CA GLN A 53 -10.11 -9.42 -7.65
C GLN A 53 -9.08 -9.79 -8.74
N GLY A 54 -8.06 -10.59 -8.41
CA GLY A 54 -7.02 -10.98 -9.35
C GLY A 54 -6.04 -9.86 -9.71
N ILE A 55 -6.00 -8.78 -8.92
CA ILE A 55 -5.02 -7.70 -9.06
C ILE A 55 -3.83 -8.04 -8.16
N LEU A 56 -2.64 -8.13 -8.74
CA LEU A 56 -1.41 -8.46 -8.03
C LEU A 56 -0.90 -7.24 -7.24
N PRO A 57 -0.92 -7.23 -5.89
CA PRO A 57 -0.24 -6.20 -5.13
C PRO A 57 1.28 -6.42 -5.16
N VAL A 58 2.04 -5.35 -5.35
CA VAL A 58 3.51 -5.36 -5.35
C VAL A 58 4.00 -4.20 -4.50
N ILE A 59 5.03 -4.44 -3.69
CA ILE A 59 5.75 -3.37 -2.97
C ILE A 59 7.07 -3.13 -3.68
N ILE A 60 7.37 -1.87 -3.99
CA ILE A 60 8.69 -1.43 -4.46
C ILE A 60 9.11 -0.26 -3.56
N THR A 61 10.17 -0.46 -2.79
CA THR A 61 10.72 0.53 -1.87
C THR A 61 12.24 0.38 -1.81
N GLY A 62 12.94 1.44 -1.36
CA GLY A 62 14.40 1.51 -1.32
C GLY A 62 15.05 0.78 -0.16
#